data_AF-A0A7J4AY46-F1
#
_entry.id   AF-A0A7J4AY46-F1
#
_cell.length_a   1.000
_cell.length_b   1.000
_cell.length_c   1.000
_cell.angle_alpha   90.00
_cell.angle_beta   90.00
_cell.angle_gamma   90.00
#
_symmetry.space_group_name_H-M   'P 1'
#
loop_
_entity.id
_entity.type
_entity.pdbx_description
1 polymer ?
#
loop_
_entity_poly.entity_id
_entity_poly.type
_entity_poly.pdbx_seq_one_letter_code
_entity_poly.pdbx_strand_id
1 'polypeptide(L)'
;MNDSEDLKIFLDDFVDFLDGLEASIVKLKGQIGKLVGVVEVKPKLSEETFDILKWENEKGSRLGDYEVAYKRHNVLENWQHCFNILKQNNAVIGNPFHLEGYHFRYWIYPEKYGDRIFRKKLNEVKG
;
A
#
# COMPACT_ATOMS: atom_id res chain seq x y z
N MET A 1 -27.42 -22.94 -2.08
CA MET A 1 -26.14 -22.27 -2.37
C MET A 1 -26.49 -20.93 -2.95
N ASN A 2 -25.91 -19.87 -2.40
CA ASN A 2 -26.15 -18.52 -2.90
C ASN A 2 -25.03 -18.25 -3.89
N ASP A 3 -25.22 -18.65 -5.16
CA ASP A 3 -24.17 -18.67 -6.19
C ASP A 3 -23.41 -17.33 -6.32
N SER A 4 -24.05 -16.22 -5.93
CA SER A 4 -23.43 -14.89 -5.89
C SER A 4 -22.39 -14.70 -4.79
N GLU A 5 -22.49 -15.42 -3.67
CA GLU A 5 -21.59 -15.29 -2.52
C GLU A 5 -20.37 -16.18 -2.71
N ASP A 6 -20.58 -17.41 -3.21
CA ASP A 6 -19.49 -18.33 -3.59
C ASP A 6 -18.62 -17.72 -4.70
N LEU A 7 -19.22 -17.03 -5.68
CA LEU A 7 -18.48 -16.32 -6.72
C LEU A 7 -17.62 -15.17 -6.16
N LYS A 8 -18.10 -14.44 -5.14
CA LYS A 8 -17.33 -13.35 -4.51
C LYS A 8 -16.11 -13.91 -3.78
N ILE A 9 -16.31 -14.96 -2.99
CA ILE A 9 -15.21 -15.63 -2.28
C ILE A 9 -14.16 -16.13 -3.27
N PHE A 10 -14.59 -16.77 -4.36
CA PHE A 10 -13.67 -17.20 -5.42
C PHE A 10 -12.89 -16.04 -6.04
N LEU A 11 -13.54 -14.92 -6.33
CA LEU A 11 -12.87 -13.75 -6.91
C LEU A 11 -11.85 -13.13 -5.94
N ASP A 12 -12.18 -13.05 -4.65
CA ASP A 12 -11.26 -12.57 -3.63
C ASP A 12 -10.03 -13.51 -3.51
N ASP A 13 -10.25 -14.83 -3.45
CA ASP A 13 -9.18 -15.83 -3.43
C ASP A 13 -8.31 -15.77 -4.70
N PHE A 14 -8.93 -15.51 -5.87
CA PHE A 14 -8.22 -15.39 -7.13
C PHE A 14 -7.36 -14.12 -7.20
N VAL A 15 -7.84 -13.00 -6.65
CA VAL A 15 -7.05 -11.78 -6.51
C VAL A 15 -5.85 -12.03 -5.60
N ASP A 16 -6.04 -12.68 -4.46
CA ASP A 16 -4.95 -13.03 -3.54
C ASP A 16 -3.91 -13.95 -4.21
N PHE A 17 -4.34 -14.88 -5.07
CA PHE A 17 -3.45 -15.71 -5.87
C PHE A 17 -2.63 -14.89 -6.87
N LEU A 18 -3.27 -13.97 -7.59
CA LEU A 18 -2.61 -13.08 -8.55
C LEU A 18 -1.56 -12.20 -7.86
N ASP A 19 -1.91 -11.63 -6.70
CA ASP A 19 -0.98 -10.86 -5.86
C ASP A 19 0.25 -11.70 -5.45
N GLY A 20 0.05 -12.98 -5.14
CA GLY A 20 1.12 -13.93 -4.83
C GLY A 20 2.04 -14.21 -6.02
N LEU A 21 1.49 -14.31 -7.25
CA LEU A 21 2.27 -14.44 -8.48
C LEU A 21 3.10 -13.18 -8.75
N GLU A 22 2.51 -11.99 -8.60
CA GLU A 22 3.23 -10.72 -8.78
C GLU A 22 4.42 -10.61 -7.83
N ALA A 23 4.23 -10.93 -6.54
CA ALA A 23 5.31 -10.93 -5.55
C ALA A 23 6.43 -11.91 -5.92
N SER A 24 6.08 -13.09 -6.43
CA SER A 24 7.03 -14.10 -6.88
C SER A 24 7.83 -13.64 -8.10
N ILE A 25 7.18 -12.98 -9.06
CA ILE A 25 7.83 -12.40 -10.24
C ILE A 25 8.81 -11.30 -9.84
N VAL A 26 8.43 -10.41 -8.93
CA VAL A 26 9.32 -9.35 -8.41
C VAL A 26 10.56 -9.96 -7.76
N LYS A 27 10.38 -10.99 -6.93
CA LYS A 27 11.49 -11.71 -6.28
C LYS A 27 12.43 -12.35 -7.31
N LEU A 28 11.89 -13.00 -8.33
CA LEU A 28 12.67 -13.62 -9.41
C LEU A 28 13.47 -12.57 -10.20
N LYS A 29 12.83 -11.45 -10.56
CA LYS A 29 13.51 -10.32 -11.22
C LYS A 29 14.67 -9.80 -10.38
N GLY A 30 14.50 -9.68 -9.07
CA GLY A 30 15.58 -9.26 -8.17
C GLY A 30 16.73 -10.28 -8.08
N GLN A 31 16.42 -11.57 -8.04
CA GLN A 31 17.44 -12.63 -8.08
C GLN A 31 18.22 -12.60 -9.41
N ILE A 32 17.52 -12.42 -10.54
CA ILE A 32 18.15 -12.27 -11.86
C ILE A 32 19.04 -11.03 -11.88
N GLY A 33 18.56 -9.87 -11.41
CA GLY A 33 19.34 -8.63 -11.34
C GLY A 33 20.67 -8.79 -10.59
N LYS A 34 20.66 -9.50 -9.45
CA LYS A 34 21.88 -9.86 -8.70
C LYS A 34 22.86 -10.69 -9.51
N LEU A 35 22.38 -11.61 -10.35
CA LEU A 35 23.21 -12.49 -11.17
C LEU A 35 23.77 -11.78 -12.40
N VAL A 36 23.00 -10.89 -13.03
CA VAL A 36 23.40 -10.21 -14.28
C VAL A 36 24.11 -8.87 -14.06
N GLY A 37 24.31 -8.45 -12.80
CA GLY A 37 24.93 -7.15 -12.49
C GLY A 37 24.09 -5.93 -12.89
N VAL A 38 22.83 -6.14 -13.25
CA VAL A 38 21.87 -5.07 -13.50
C VAL A 38 21.39 -4.60 -12.13
N VAL A 39 21.84 -3.41 -11.72
CA VAL A 39 21.27 -2.70 -10.57
C VAL A 39 19.76 -2.64 -10.82
N GLU A 40 18.99 -3.27 -9.94
CA GLU A 40 17.53 -3.24 -10.01
C GLU A 40 17.10 -1.80 -10.31
N VAL A 41 16.52 -1.58 -11.49
CA VAL A 41 15.59 -0.47 -11.66
C VAL A 41 14.37 -0.92 -10.87
N LYS A 42 14.45 -0.82 -9.53
CA LYS A 42 13.25 -0.78 -8.71
C LYS A 42 12.40 0.28 -9.41
N PRO A 43 11.19 -0.04 -9.89
CA PRO A 43 10.31 1.01 -10.37
C PRO A 43 10.30 2.05 -9.26
N LYS A 44 10.78 3.25 -9.58
CA LYS A 44 10.86 4.34 -8.62
C LYS A 44 9.41 4.57 -8.25
N LEU A 45 8.97 3.98 -7.14
CA LEU A 45 7.61 4.12 -6.68
C LEU A 45 7.45 5.62 -6.49
N SER A 46 6.59 6.21 -7.32
CA SER A 46 6.29 7.62 -7.27
C SER A 46 5.22 7.82 -6.21
N GLU A 47 5.27 8.94 -5.51
CA GLU A 47 4.21 9.31 -4.56
C GLU A 47 2.84 9.44 -5.27
N GLU A 48 2.85 9.72 -6.58
CA GLU A 48 1.67 9.72 -7.45
C GLU A 48 0.84 8.43 -7.36
N THR A 49 1.48 7.31 -7.01
CA THR A 49 0.79 6.03 -6.78
C THR A 49 -0.26 6.15 -5.66
N PHE A 50 0.00 6.99 -4.66
CA PHE A 50 -0.91 7.21 -3.52
C PHE A 50 -1.86 8.41 -3.74
N ASP A 51 -1.53 9.33 -4.64
CA ASP A 51 -2.35 10.51 -4.96
C ASP A 51 -3.65 10.14 -5.68
N ILE A 52 -3.72 8.97 -6.30
CA ILE A 52 -4.96 8.44 -6.91
C ILE A 52 -6.03 8.09 -5.89
N LEU A 53 -5.68 7.97 -4.60
CA LEU A 53 -6.63 7.63 -3.55
C LEU A 53 -7.40 8.88 -3.08
N LYS A 54 -8.65 8.67 -2.67
CA LYS A 54 -9.48 9.65 -1.97
C LYS A 54 -9.11 9.64 -0.49
N TRP A 55 -8.59 10.78 -0.05
CA TRP A 55 -8.12 11.01 1.31
C TRP A 55 -9.10 11.87 2.09
N GLU A 56 -9.46 11.41 3.29
CA GLU A 56 -10.33 12.12 4.22
C GLU A 56 -9.55 12.56 5.45
N ASN A 57 -9.66 13.83 5.81
CA ASN A 57 -9.01 14.37 7.00
C ASN A 57 -9.67 13.82 8.26
N GLU A 58 -8.84 13.31 9.16
CA GLU A 58 -9.23 12.86 10.49
C GLU A 58 -8.36 13.49 11.56
N LYS A 59 -8.91 13.55 12.77
CA LYS A 59 -8.21 14.02 13.97
C LYS A 59 -8.15 12.91 14.99
N GLY A 60 -6.94 12.62 15.45
CA GLY A 60 -6.69 11.62 16.48
C GLY A 60 -6.06 12.27 17.71
N SER A 61 -6.47 11.82 18.89
CA SER A 61 -5.99 12.38 20.16
C SER A 61 -4.47 12.29 20.35
N ARG A 62 -3.81 11.31 19.70
CA ARG A 62 -2.35 11.11 19.73
C ARG A 62 -1.63 11.54 18.45
N LEU A 63 -2.31 11.43 17.30
CA LEU A 63 -1.70 11.67 15.99
C LEU A 63 -1.91 13.09 15.49
N GLY A 64 -2.79 13.88 16.10
CA GLY A 64 -3.20 15.18 15.57
C GLY A 64 -3.96 15.01 14.26
N ASP A 65 -3.69 15.87 13.29
CA ASP A 65 -4.24 15.78 11.94
C ASP A 65 -3.53 14.68 11.13
N TYR A 66 -4.32 13.79 10.55
CA TYR A 66 -3.89 12.78 9.59
C TYR A 66 -4.99 12.55 8.54
N GLU A 67 -4.69 11.80 7.50
CA GLU A 67 -5.65 11.48 6.45
C GLU A 67 -5.84 9.98 6.31
N VAL A 68 -7.03 9.56 5.92
CA VAL A 68 -7.43 8.17 5.73
C VAL A 68 -8.00 7.96 4.35
N ALA A 69 -7.52 6.93 3.66
CA ALA A 69 -8.13 6.41 2.45
C ALA A 69 -8.89 5.12 2.79
N TYR A 70 -10.22 5.21 2.75
CA TYR A 70 -11.14 4.10 3.00
C TYR A 70 -11.29 3.21 1.76
N LYS A 71 -11.20 1.88 1.95
CA LYS A 71 -11.36 0.90 0.86
C LYS A 71 -12.66 1.11 0.09
N ARG A 72 -13.78 1.30 0.81
CA ARG A 72 -15.13 1.51 0.24
C ARG A 72 -15.32 2.81 -0.55
N HIS A 73 -14.48 3.81 -0.36
CA HIS A 73 -14.60 5.11 -1.03
C HIS A 73 -13.67 5.23 -2.26
N ASN A 74 -12.81 4.24 -2.46
CA ASN A 74 -11.80 4.18 -3.50
C ASN A 74 -12.13 3.11 -4.54
N VAL A 75 -11.50 3.22 -5.71
CA VAL A 75 -11.49 2.12 -6.68
C VAL A 75 -10.70 0.97 -6.05
N LEU A 76 -11.32 -0.22 -5.99
CA LEU A 76 -10.79 -1.37 -5.26
C LEU A 76 -9.37 -1.74 -5.72
N GLU A 77 -9.15 -1.77 -7.02
CA GLU A 77 -7.86 -2.11 -7.64
C GLU A 77 -6.74 -1.13 -7.21
N ASN A 78 -6.99 0.18 -7.32
CA ASN A 78 -6.04 1.22 -6.92
C ASN A 78 -5.74 1.16 -5.42
N TRP A 79 -6.78 0.95 -4.61
CA TRP A 79 -6.62 0.85 -3.16
C TRP A 79 -5.84 -0.40 -2.77
N GLN A 80 -6.17 -1.55 -3.37
CA GLN A 80 -5.51 -2.83 -3.10
C GLN A 80 -4.04 -2.78 -3.52
N HIS A 81 -3.73 -2.18 -4.67
CA HIS A 81 -2.35 -1.96 -5.10
C HIS A 81 -1.55 -1.16 -4.07
N CYS A 82 -2.08 -0.02 -3.61
CA CYS A 82 -1.44 0.79 -2.56
C CYS A 82 -1.29 0.03 -1.24
N PHE A 83 -2.32 -0.71 -0.83
CA PHE A 83 -2.31 -1.52 0.38
C PHE A 83 -1.24 -2.61 0.31
N ASN A 84 -1.10 -3.29 -0.83
CA ASN A 84 -0.12 -4.33 -1.06
C ASN A 84 1.31 -3.79 -1.02
N ILE A 85 1.56 -2.60 -1.59
CA ILE A 85 2.85 -1.92 -1.46
C ILE A 85 3.20 -1.69 0.01
N LEU A 86 2.27 -1.15 0.80
CA LEU A 86 2.48 -0.87 2.22
C LEU A 86 2.68 -2.14 3.04
N LYS A 87 1.91 -3.19 2.74
CA LYS A 87 2.03 -4.51 3.36
C LYS A 87 3.40 -5.15 3.07
N GLN A 88 3.86 -5.12 1.82
CA GLN A 88 5.17 -5.63 1.41
C GLN A 88 6.34 -4.88 2.09
N ASN A 89 6.16 -3.59 2.37
CA ASN A 89 7.16 -2.76 3.06
C ASN A 89 7.02 -2.76 4.58
N ASN A 90 6.13 -3.57 5.17
CA ASN A 90 5.82 -3.58 6.61
C ASN A 90 5.55 -2.17 7.15
N ALA A 91 4.79 -1.39 6.39
CA ALA A 91 4.50 0.01 6.66
C ALA A 91 3.42 0.14 7.74
N VAL A 92 3.81 -0.03 9.00
CA VAL A 92 2.90 0.12 10.16
C VAL A 92 3.09 1.48 10.82
N ILE A 93 2.21 1.86 11.75
CA ILE A 93 2.29 3.17 12.43
C ILE A 93 3.65 3.47 13.08
N GLY A 94 4.36 2.43 13.56
CA GLY A 94 5.71 2.54 14.13
C GLY A 94 6.84 2.52 13.09
N ASN A 95 6.56 2.16 11.85
CA ASN A 95 7.50 2.12 10.74
C ASN A 95 6.81 2.60 9.45
N PRO A 96 6.44 3.89 9.36
CA PRO A 96 5.68 4.40 8.24
C PRO A 96 6.55 4.47 6.98
N PHE A 97 5.97 4.14 5.83
CA PHE A 97 6.65 4.12 4.54
C PHE A 97 6.66 5.50 3.89
N HIS A 98 7.82 5.91 3.40
CA HIS A 98 8.02 7.03 2.49
C HIS A 98 9.34 6.84 1.75
N LEU A 99 9.50 7.47 0.60
CA LEU A 99 10.77 7.54 -0.12
C LEU A 99 11.30 8.97 -0.13
N GLU A 100 12.53 9.14 -0.60
CA GLU A 100 13.12 10.47 -0.76
C GLU A 100 12.28 11.32 -1.73
N GLY A 101 11.97 12.55 -1.32
CA GLY A 101 11.13 13.48 -2.09
C GLY A 101 9.62 13.33 -1.86
N TYR A 102 9.18 12.38 -1.03
CA TYR A 102 7.77 12.28 -0.66
C TYR A 102 7.37 13.42 0.29
N HIS A 103 6.11 13.84 0.22
CA HIS A 103 5.51 14.83 1.10
C HIS A 103 4.79 14.19 2.28
N PHE A 104 4.36 12.94 2.12
CA PHE A 104 3.63 12.20 3.13
C PHE A 104 4.37 10.91 3.52
N ARG A 105 4.09 10.49 4.76
CA ARG A 105 4.38 9.13 5.22
C ARG A 105 3.09 8.33 5.29
N TYR A 106 3.16 7.07 4.89
CA TYR A 106 2.03 6.19 4.69
C TYR A 106 2.13 4.97 5.62
N TRP A 107 1.02 4.49 6.15
CA TRP A 107 1.00 3.26 6.93
C TRP A 107 -0.36 2.57 6.87
N ILE A 108 -0.35 1.29 7.22
CA ILE A 108 -1.52 0.46 7.44
C ILE A 108 -1.56 0.03 8.91
N TYR A 109 -2.74 -0.40 9.37
CA TYR A 109 -2.88 -0.98 10.70
C TYR A 109 -3.66 -2.30 10.61
N PRO A 110 -3.12 -3.33 9.94
CA PRO A 110 -3.87 -4.53 9.57
C PRO A 110 -4.42 -5.31 10.77
N GLU A 111 -3.77 -5.23 11.94
CA GLU A 111 -4.24 -5.86 13.17
C GLU A 111 -5.58 -5.29 13.69
N LYS A 112 -5.88 -4.04 13.34
CA LYS A 112 -7.08 -3.33 13.82
C LYS A 112 -8.03 -2.92 12.70
N TYR A 113 -7.49 -2.57 11.54
CA TYR A 113 -8.20 -2.04 10.39
C TYR A 113 -7.64 -2.67 9.10
N GLY A 114 -8.46 -3.48 8.43
CA GLY A 114 -8.16 -4.05 7.11
C GLY A 114 -8.69 -3.23 5.94
N ASP A 115 -9.40 -2.14 6.21
CA ASP A 115 -10.17 -1.35 5.25
C ASP A 115 -9.66 0.09 5.10
N ARG A 116 -8.50 0.41 5.68
CA ARG A 116 -7.97 1.78 5.76
C ARG A 116 -6.48 1.85 5.48
N ILE A 117 -6.09 2.82 4.68
CA ILE A 117 -4.70 3.29 4.55
C ILE A 117 -4.63 4.66 5.20
N PHE A 118 -3.56 4.91 5.94
CA PHE A 118 -3.33 6.17 6.64
C PHE A 118 -2.18 6.92 5.99
N ARG A 119 -2.26 8.25 5.95
CA ARG A 119 -1.11 9.11 5.64
C ARG A 119 -1.05 10.32 6.55
N LYS A 120 0.14 10.90 6.66
CA LYS A 120 0.35 12.19 7.32
C LYS A 120 1.52 12.91 6.67
N LYS A 121 1.43 14.23 6.57
CA LYS A 121 2.53 15.05 6.07
C LYS A 121 3.80 14.78 6.87
N LEU A 122 4.91 14.60 6.16
CA LEU A 122 6.23 14.68 6.77
C LEU A 122 6.36 16.09 7.32
N ASN A 123 6.65 16.22 8.61
CA ASN A 123 6.99 17.53 9.15
C ASN A 123 8.32 17.90 8.50
N GLU A 124 8.41 19.08 7.88
CA GLU A 124 9.71 19.62 7.47
C GLU A 124 10.61 19.58 8.70
N VAL A 125 11.69 18.80 8.63
CA VAL A 125 12.80 18.99 9.55
C VAL A 125 13.30 20.39 9.21
N LYS A 126 12.93 21.37 10.03
CA LYS A 126 13.57 22.68 9.99
C LYS A 126 15.06 22.41 10.19
N GLY A 127 15.82 22.51 9.10
CA GLY A 127 17.28 22.58 9.14
C GLY A 127 17.74 23.78 9.94
#